data_AF-A0A496WBN5-F1
#
_entry.id   AF-A0A496WBN5-F1
#
_cell.length_a   1.000
_cell.length_b   1.000
_cell.length_c   1.000
_cell.angle_alpha   90.00
_cell.angle_beta   90.00
_cell.angle_gamma   90.00
#
_symmetry.space_group_name_H-M   'P 1'
#
loop_
_entity.id
_entity.type
_entity.pdbx_description
1 polymer ?
#
loop_
_entity_poly.entity_id
_entity_poly.type
_entity_poly.pdbx_seq_one_letter_code
_entity_poly.pdbx_strand_id
1 'polypeptide(L)'
;LEGGLEEVLTIQCPAVLTIQLGINEPRYASLRGIKQAKAKPIEELSHKDLGLSDDEVGVAGSASRVRRMYVPEKGQAELIEGTSAEQAQRVAEIIKQMQGEA
;
A
#
# COMPACT_ATOMS: atom_id res chain seq x y z
N LEU A 1 12.61 -5.49 7.88
CA LEU A 1 13.41 -6.41 7.04
C LEU A 1 12.48 -7.53 6.55
N GLU A 2 12.86 -8.28 5.51
CA GLU A 2 12.04 -9.43 5.10
C GLU A 2 11.98 -10.50 6.19
N GLY A 3 10.91 -11.30 6.23
CA GLY A 3 10.78 -12.41 7.18
C GLY A 3 10.47 -12.03 8.63
N GLY A 4 9.91 -10.83 8.89
CA GLY A 4 9.53 -10.40 10.25
C GLY A 4 10.70 -9.91 11.11
N LEU A 5 11.88 -9.74 10.52
CA LEU A 5 13.03 -9.16 11.21
C LEU A 5 12.82 -7.66 11.43
N GLU A 6 13.02 -7.24 12.68
CA GLU A 6 12.98 -5.84 13.12
C GLU A 6 14.37 -5.38 13.53
N GLU A 7 14.72 -4.16 13.14
CA GLU A 7 15.98 -3.51 13.52
C GLU A 7 15.67 -2.25 14.31
N VAL A 8 16.34 -2.09 15.45
CA VAL A 8 16.19 -0.91 16.31
C VAL A 8 17.34 0.05 16.03
N LEU A 9 17.00 1.23 15.52
CA LEU A 9 17.96 2.26 15.12
C LEU A 9 17.78 3.52 15.96
N THR A 10 18.88 4.23 16.21
CA THR A 10 18.88 5.58 16.78
C THR A 10 19.26 6.57 15.68
N ILE A 11 18.44 7.62 15.50
CA ILE A 11 18.67 8.67 14.50
C ILE A 11 18.64 10.05 15.15
N GLN A 12 19.45 10.97 14.62
CA GLN A 12 19.48 12.37 15.07
C GLN A 12 18.37 13.18 14.37
N CYS A 13 17.73 14.08 15.11
CA CYS A 13 16.70 14.97 14.57
C CYS A 13 17.32 16.27 14.00
N PRO A 14 16.74 16.86 12.93
CA PRO A 14 15.51 16.47 12.25
C PRO A 14 15.71 15.25 11.33
N ALA A 15 14.72 14.35 11.31
CA ALA A 15 14.74 13.13 10.50
C ALA A 15 13.43 12.95 9.73
N VAL A 16 13.51 12.25 8.59
CA VAL A 16 12.35 11.86 7.79
C VAL A 16 12.10 10.37 7.99
N LEU A 17 10.85 10.01 8.26
CA LEU A 17 10.42 8.64 8.51
C LEU A 17 9.28 8.28 7.57
N THR A 18 9.38 7.13 6.91
CA THR A 18 8.24 6.50 6.22
C THR A 18 7.59 5.50 7.16
N ILE A 19 6.30 5.66 7.43
CA ILE A 19 5.60 4.84 8.42
C ILE A 19 4.95 3.63 7.75
N GLN A 20 5.21 2.43 8.27
CA GLN A 20 4.66 1.17 7.77
C GLN A 20 3.27 0.89 8.37
N LEU A 21 2.42 0.20 7.60
CA LEU A 21 1.14 -0.32 8.09
C LEU A 21 1.33 -1.22 9.32
N GLY A 22 0.44 -1.10 10.30
CA GLY A 22 0.48 -1.92 11.52
C GLY A 22 1.27 -1.34 12.69
N ILE A 23 1.91 -0.17 12.53
CA ILE A 23 2.59 0.50 13.65
C ILE A 23 1.62 0.93 14.78
N ASN A 24 0.34 1.16 14.44
CA ASN A 24 -0.73 1.51 15.39
C ASN A 24 -2.12 1.24 14.79
N GLU A 25 -3.15 1.45 15.61
CA GLU A 25 -4.56 1.47 15.18
C GLU A 25 -5.02 2.93 15.00
N PRO A 26 -5.33 3.39 13.78
CA PRO A 26 -5.84 4.74 13.56
C PRO A 26 -7.16 4.97 14.29
N ARG A 27 -7.20 6.00 15.15
CA ARG A 27 -8.41 6.35 15.90
C ARG A 27 -9.52 6.90 14.99
N TYR A 28 -10.77 6.65 15.36
CA TYR A 28 -11.90 7.37 14.77
C TYR A 28 -11.88 8.86 15.14
N ALA A 29 -12.36 9.70 14.22
CA ALA A 29 -12.56 11.11 14.49
C ALA A 29 -13.79 11.32 15.38
N SER A 30 -13.66 12.17 16.40
CA SER A 30 -14.82 12.56 17.23
C SER A 30 -15.67 13.61 16.51
N LEU A 31 -16.96 13.71 16.84
CA LEU A 31 -17.85 14.72 16.27
C LEU A 31 -17.33 16.16 16.49
N ARG A 32 -16.75 16.43 17.68
CA ARG A 32 -16.09 17.70 17.98
C ARG A 32 -14.88 17.93 17.06
N GLY A 33 -14.05 16.90 16.86
CA GLY A 33 -12.89 16.95 15.98
C GLY A 33 -13.27 17.23 14.53
N ILE A 34 -14.33 16.61 14.03
CA ILE A 34 -14.87 16.84 12.68
C ILE A 34 -15.32 18.29 12.53
N LYS A 35 -16.09 18.83 13.48
CA LYS A 35 -16.54 20.23 13.46
C LYS A 35 -15.37 21.22 13.46
N GLN A 36 -14.36 20.96 14.29
CA GLN A 36 -13.16 21.82 14.36
C GLN A 36 -12.33 21.75 13.08
N ALA A 37 -12.10 20.55 12.54
CA ALA A 37 -11.38 20.37 11.28
C ALA A 37 -12.08 21.08 10.12
N LYS A 38 -13.41 20.96 10.04
CA LYS A 38 -14.21 21.67 9.02
C LYS A 38 -14.09 23.19 9.09
N ALA A 39 -13.87 23.75 10.28
CA ALA A 39 -13.74 25.19 10.47
C ALA A 39 -12.32 25.73 10.19
N LYS A 40 -11.31 24.86 10.11
CA LYS A 40 -9.94 25.28 9.81
C LYS A 40 -9.82 25.63 8.33
N PRO A 41 -9.17 26.75 7.97
CA PRO A 41 -8.84 27.02 6.58
C PRO A 41 -7.83 25.98 6.08
N ILE A 42 -7.98 25.57 4.83
CA ILE A 42 -6.97 24.81 4.10
C ILE A 42 -6.15 25.85 3.34
N GLU A 43 -4.86 25.92 3.62
CA GLU A 43 -3.94 26.80 2.90
C GLU A 43 -3.65 26.19 1.52
N GLU A 44 -3.93 26.96 0.48
CA GLU A 44 -3.63 26.58 -0.91
C GLU A 44 -2.32 27.24 -1.32
N LEU A 45 -1.31 26.43 -1.64
CA LEU A 45 -0.01 26.87 -2.12
C LEU A 45 0.21 26.35 -3.54
N SER A 46 0.71 27.22 -4.41
CA SER A 46 1.26 26.84 -5.71
C SER A 46 2.74 26.48 -5.58
N HIS A 47 3.30 25.82 -6.60
CA HIS A 47 4.73 25.55 -6.67
C HIS A 47 5.58 26.84 -6.69
N LYS A 48 5.02 27.94 -7.21
CA LYS A 48 5.67 29.26 -7.21
C LYS A 48 5.81 29.85 -5.80
N ASP A 49 4.85 29.59 -4.92
CA ASP A 49 4.91 30.00 -3.52
C ASP A 49 6.03 29.28 -2.75
N LEU A 50 6.46 28.12 -3.27
CA LEU A 50 7.58 27.32 -2.76
C LEU A 50 8.92 27.63 -3.46
N GLY A 51 8.94 28.59 -4.39
CA GLY A 51 10.14 28.96 -5.15
C GLY A 51 10.56 27.96 -6.23
N LEU A 52 9.65 27.07 -6.67
CA LEU A 52 9.91 26.08 -7.71
C LEU A 52 9.53 26.61 -9.09
N SER A 53 10.33 26.28 -10.10
CA SER A 53 10.05 26.60 -11.50
C SER A 53 9.14 25.55 -12.17
N ASP A 54 8.58 25.89 -13.34
CA ASP A 54 7.70 25.00 -14.10
C ASP A 54 8.43 23.74 -14.62
N ASP A 55 9.75 23.82 -14.81
CA ASP A 55 10.59 22.71 -15.28
C ASP A 55 10.98 21.71 -14.17
N GLU A 56 10.79 22.08 -12.90
CA GLU A 56 11.12 21.23 -11.74
C GLU A 56 9.95 20.36 -11.28
N VAL A 57 8.74 20.62 -11.78
CA VAL A 57 7.51 19.98 -11.31
C VAL A 57 6.76 19.25 -12.44
N GLY A 58 5.82 18.40 -12.05
CA GLY A 58 4.98 17.67 -12.99
C GLY A 58 5.75 16.70 -13.89
N VAL A 59 5.30 16.59 -15.15
CA VAL A 59 5.94 15.69 -16.14
C VAL A 59 7.29 16.25 -16.61
N ALA A 60 7.44 17.58 -16.66
CA ALA A 60 8.67 18.24 -17.10
C ALA A 60 9.84 17.95 -16.14
N GLY A 61 9.59 18.03 -14.83
CA GLY A 61 10.59 17.73 -13.80
C GLY A 61 10.78 16.24 -13.47
N SER A 62 10.05 15.33 -14.11
CA SER A 62 10.11 13.91 -13.77
C SER A 62 11.34 13.22 -14.36
N ALA A 63 12.08 12.48 -13.53
CA ALA A 63 13.19 11.63 -13.97
C ALA A 63 12.74 10.36 -14.74
N SER A 64 11.44 10.15 -14.92
CA SER A 64 10.89 8.97 -15.58
C SER A 64 9.59 9.30 -16.33
N ARG A 65 9.32 8.56 -17.40
CA ARG A 65 8.09 8.72 -18.19
C ARG A 65 7.42 7.37 -18.42
N VAL A 66 6.13 7.30 -18.11
CA VAL A 66 5.30 6.13 -18.41
C VAL A 66 5.28 5.91 -19.92
N ARG A 67 5.72 4.73 -20.38
CA ARG A 67 5.72 4.36 -21.81
C ARG A 67 4.43 3.70 -22.26
N ARG A 68 3.91 2.78 -21.45
CA ARG A 68 2.67 2.05 -21.68
C ARG A 68 2.14 1.51 -20.36
N MET A 69 0.82 1.38 -20.26
CA MET A 69 0.15 0.63 -19.21
C MET A 69 -0.68 -0.47 -19.88
N TYR A 70 -0.78 -1.62 -19.24
CA TYR A 70 -1.56 -2.75 -19.73
C TYR A 70 -2.02 -3.60 -18.56
N VAL A 71 -3.11 -4.33 -18.76
CA VAL A 71 -3.61 -5.30 -17.78
C VAL A 71 -2.77 -6.57 -17.89
N PRO A 72 -2.23 -7.12 -16.79
CA PRO A 72 -1.48 -8.37 -16.85
C PRO A 72 -2.38 -9.52 -17.31
N GLU A 73 -1.82 -10.50 -18.02
CA GLU A 73 -2.54 -11.71 -18.39
C GLU A 73 -2.95 -12.47 -17.12
N LYS A 74 -4.16 -13.03 -17.12
CA LYS A 74 -4.62 -13.87 -16.01
C LYS A 74 -3.79 -15.15 -16.00
N GLY A 75 -3.25 -15.51 -14.85
CA GLY A 75 -2.55 -16.79 -14.68
C GLY A 75 -3.48 -17.98 -14.94
N GLN A 76 -2.88 -19.15 -15.15
CA GLN A 76 -3.62 -20.40 -15.21
C GLN A 76 -4.14 -20.75 -13.81
N ALA A 77 -5.45 -20.95 -13.69
CA ALA A 77 -6.09 -21.40 -12.46
C ALA A 77 -7.08 -22.52 -12.80
N GLU A 78 -7.11 -23.57 -11.98
CA GLU A 78 -8.14 -24.61 -12.02
C GLU A 78 -9.28 -24.16 -11.11
N LEU A 79 -10.49 -24.04 -11.66
CA LEU A 79 -11.70 -23.80 -10.87
C LEU A 79 -12.12 -25.13 -10.22
N ILE A 80 -12.18 -25.14 -8.89
CA ILE A 80 -12.70 -26.29 -8.14
C ILE A 80 -14.21 -26.14 -8.04
N GLU A 81 -14.95 -26.95 -8.80
CA GLU A 81 -16.41 -26.96 -8.81
C GLU A 81 -16.99 -27.94 -7.78
N GLY A 82 -18.30 -27.85 -7.51
CA GLY A 82 -19.02 -28.73 -6.59
C GLY A 82 -19.56 -28.03 -5.35
N THR A 83 -19.97 -28.84 -4.37
CA THR A 83 -20.41 -28.38 -3.04
C THR A 83 -19.22 -27.93 -2.19
N SER A 84 -19.48 -27.18 -1.12
CA SER A 84 -18.44 -26.71 -0.20
C SER A 84 -17.61 -27.85 0.41
N ALA A 85 -18.22 -29.03 0.64
CA ALA A 85 -17.54 -30.21 1.15
C ALA A 85 -16.56 -30.80 0.12
N GLU A 86 -16.99 -30.91 -1.14
CA GLU A 86 -16.16 -31.43 -2.24
C GLU A 86 -15.00 -30.49 -2.56
N GLN A 87 -15.25 -29.17 -2.54
CA GLN A 87 -14.20 -28.16 -2.72
C GLN A 87 -13.14 -28.25 -1.61
N ALA A 88 -13.55 -28.38 -0.35
CA ALA A 88 -12.62 -28.52 0.77
C ALA A 88 -11.76 -29.79 0.67
N GLN A 89 -12.36 -30.90 0.27
CA GLN A 89 -11.65 -32.17 0.06
C GLN A 89 -10.60 -32.04 -1.05
N ARG A 90 -10.96 -31.44 -2.18
CA ARG A 90 -10.03 -31.22 -3.30
C ARG A 90 -8.85 -30.32 -2.90
N VAL A 91 -9.09 -29.27 -2.13
CA VAL A 91 -8.02 -28.40 -1.60
C VAL A 91 -7.09 -29.17 -0.67
N ALA A 92 -7.63 -30.01 0.22
CA ALA A 92 -6.83 -30.82 1.13
C ALA A 92 -5.93 -31.83 0.38
N GLU A 93 -6.44 -32.43 -0.70
CA GLU A 93 -5.66 -33.32 -1.57
C GLU A 93 -4.50 -32.58 -2.26
N ILE A 94 -4.76 -31.39 -2.81
CA ILE A 94 -3.74 -30.55 -3.45
C ILE A 94 -2.63 -30.20 -2.44
N ILE A 95 -3.01 -29.82 -1.22
CA ILE A 95 -2.04 -29.49 -0.15
C ILE A 95 -1.16 -30.71 0.19
N LYS A 96 -1.74 -31.91 0.34
CA LYS A 96 -0.98 -33.14 0.61
C LYS A 96 -0.02 -33.49 -0.52
N GLN A 97 -0.46 -33.35 -1.77
CA GLN A 97 0.39 -33.55 -2.95
C GLN A 97 1.58 -32.56 -2.97
N MET A 98 1.35 -31.30 -2.61
CA MET A 98 2.41 -30.30 -2.54
C MET A 98 3.39 -30.52 -1.37
N GLN A 99 2.94 -31.12 -0.28
CA GLN A 99 3.78 -31.45 0.89
C GLN A 99 4.57 -32.76 0.71
N GLY A 100 4.35 -33.51 -0.37
CA GLY A 100 5.09 -34.74 -0.69
C GLY A 100 4.65 -35.98 0.10
N GLU A 101 3.45 -35.97 0.69
CA GLU A 101 2.89 -37.11 1.45
C GLU A 101 2.08 -38.09 0.57
N ALA A 102 2.50 -38.29 -0.68
CA ALA A 102 1.85 -39.21 -1.64
C ALA A 102 2.70 -40.46 -1.90
#